data_AF-A0A2H0WCC9-F1
#
_entry.id   AF-A0A2H0WCC9-F1
#
_cell.length_a   1.000
_cell.length_b   1.000
_cell.length_c   1.000
_cell.angle_alpha   90.00
_cell.angle_beta   90.00
_cell.angle_gamma   90.00
#
_symmetry.space_group_name_H-M   'P 1'
#
loop_
_entity.id
_entity.type
_entity.pdbx_description
1 polymer ?
#
loop_
_entity_poly.entity_id
_entity_poly.type
_entity_poly.pdbx_seq_one_letter_code
_entity_poly.pdbx_strand_id
1 'polypeptide(L)'
;MKNLDFKPNDLVLEIGSGHNPHPRSNILVDRYLTKVDERSGFKIKNDRPLVIASGEKLPFLDNSFDYIIANQVIEHVENPRLFCQELSRVGKRGLIICPHAVREEIFGWQHHLWWIFSEKNTLNFYSKLTKDKKRSFFHKLYQNKTFFRQFCNRQENKLNIYLHWKKKIKIKVHLAPDKTLMKKVRKEASLLLDKMNYSSINSFAFYFKEILIRLALKARKTGKSISWIIKKAFNPNISLDLLIKIIVCPNCRKKLRLSSKGVFCQSCNIKYPLIDNVPILLDKEEMKKGY
;
A
#
# COMPACT_ATOMS: atom_id res chain seq x y z
N MET A 1 -8.60 -8.67 1.85
CA MET A 1 -9.13 -7.37 2.34
C MET A 1 -10.60 -7.55 2.60
N LYS A 2 -11.00 -7.55 3.88
CA LYS A 2 -12.41 -7.42 4.29
C LYS A 2 -12.74 -5.92 4.30
N ASN A 3 -14.03 -5.58 4.26
CA ASN A 3 -14.53 -4.22 4.49
C ASN A 3 -13.98 -3.20 3.49
N LEU A 4 -14.32 -3.33 2.21
CA LEU A 4 -14.03 -2.31 1.19
C LEU A 4 -15.34 -1.61 0.83
N ASP A 5 -15.35 -0.29 0.91
CA ASP A 5 -16.54 0.56 0.68
C ASP A 5 -16.47 1.33 -0.66
N PHE A 6 -15.83 0.72 -1.66
CA PHE A 6 -15.88 1.26 -3.03
C PHE A 6 -17.19 0.86 -3.71
N LYS A 7 -17.70 1.76 -4.54
CA LYS A 7 -18.87 1.54 -5.40
C LYS A 7 -18.43 1.01 -6.77
N PRO A 8 -19.32 0.39 -7.56
CA PRO A 8 -18.97 -0.12 -8.90
C PRO A 8 -18.34 0.94 -9.83
N ASN A 9 -18.82 2.20 -9.76
CA ASN A 9 -18.39 3.27 -10.65
C ASN A 9 -17.27 4.18 -10.11
N ASP A 10 -16.78 3.93 -8.89
CA ASP A 10 -15.68 4.74 -8.34
C ASP A 10 -14.42 4.67 -9.20
N LEU A 11 -13.72 5.80 -9.35
CA LEU A 11 -12.33 5.77 -9.79
C LEU A 11 -11.42 5.46 -8.59
N VAL A 12 -10.79 4.29 -8.61
CA VAL A 12 -10.01 3.75 -7.48
C VAL A 12 -8.51 3.82 -7.73
N LEU A 13 -7.79 4.49 -6.83
CA LEU A 13 -6.33 4.54 -6.76
C LEU A 13 -5.81 3.52 -5.74
N GLU A 14 -4.75 2.80 -6.08
CA GLU A 14 -4.03 1.95 -5.13
C GLU A 14 -2.58 2.42 -4.98
N ILE A 15 -2.22 2.77 -3.74
CA ILE A 15 -0.88 3.23 -3.35
C ILE A 15 -0.08 2.01 -2.90
N GLY A 16 1.18 1.90 -3.34
CA GLY A 16 2.05 0.76 -3.04
C GLY A 16 1.52 -0.53 -3.67
N SER A 17 1.11 -0.45 -4.93
CA SER A 17 0.41 -1.54 -5.63
C SER A 17 1.19 -2.87 -5.73
N GLY A 18 2.52 -2.79 -5.75
CA GLY A 18 3.41 -3.94 -5.79
C GLY A 18 3.10 -4.94 -6.91
N HIS A 19 3.30 -6.21 -6.63
CA HIS A 19 3.14 -7.29 -7.62
C HIS A 19 1.72 -7.88 -7.68
N ASN A 20 0.84 -7.50 -6.74
CA ASN A 20 -0.44 -8.17 -6.57
C ASN A 20 -1.59 -7.19 -6.24
N PRO A 21 -1.78 -6.14 -7.06
CA PRO A 21 -2.77 -5.10 -6.79
C PRO A 21 -4.18 -5.66 -6.62
N HIS A 22 -5.00 -4.93 -5.90
CA HIS A 22 -6.40 -5.27 -5.73
C HIS A 22 -7.13 -5.26 -7.10
N PRO A 23 -7.99 -6.26 -7.40
CA PRO A 23 -8.65 -6.35 -8.71
C PRO A 23 -9.50 -5.11 -9.03
N ARG A 24 -10.05 -4.44 -8.01
CA ARG A 24 -10.89 -3.26 -8.20
C ARG A 24 -10.14 -2.01 -8.66
N SER A 25 -8.86 -1.87 -8.32
CA SER A 25 -8.10 -0.64 -8.54
C SER A 25 -8.02 -0.28 -10.02
N ASN A 26 -8.32 0.96 -10.37
CA ASN A 26 -8.28 1.44 -11.75
C ASN A 26 -6.87 1.91 -12.11
N ILE A 27 -6.23 2.62 -11.19
CA ILE A 27 -4.90 3.22 -11.37
C ILE A 27 -4.01 2.77 -10.22
N LEU A 28 -2.77 2.46 -10.55
CA LEU A 28 -1.75 1.98 -9.62
C LEU A 28 -0.67 3.04 -9.43
N VAL A 29 -0.20 3.14 -8.20
CA VAL A 29 0.99 3.92 -7.84
C VAL A 29 1.92 3.04 -7.04
N ASP A 30 3.20 3.17 -7.32
CA ASP A 30 4.25 2.58 -6.52
C ASP A 30 5.48 3.49 -6.50
N ARG A 31 6.35 3.31 -5.52
CA ARG A 31 7.56 4.12 -5.39
C ARG A 31 8.69 3.60 -6.26
N TYR A 32 8.72 2.29 -6.50
CA TYR A 32 9.79 1.63 -7.23
C TYR A 32 9.24 0.75 -8.35
N LEU A 33 9.72 0.99 -9.57
CA LEU A 33 9.53 0.13 -10.71
C LEU A 33 10.29 -1.19 -10.53
N THR A 34 11.57 -1.12 -10.14
CA THR A 34 12.50 -2.26 -10.24
C THR A 34 12.80 -2.96 -8.90
N LYS A 35 12.84 -2.25 -7.77
CA LYS A 35 13.23 -2.81 -6.45
C LYS A 35 12.29 -3.91 -5.95
N VAL A 36 12.77 -5.13 -5.67
CA VAL A 36 11.91 -6.29 -5.32
C VAL A 36 11.94 -6.73 -3.85
N ASP A 37 12.80 -6.14 -3.01
CA ASP A 37 13.04 -6.60 -1.63
C ASP A 37 11.76 -6.64 -0.78
N GLU A 38 11.01 -5.54 -0.80
CA GLU A 38 9.74 -5.38 -0.09
C GLU A 38 8.58 -6.13 -0.79
N ARG A 39 8.85 -6.70 -1.97
CA ARG A 39 7.88 -7.44 -2.80
C ARG A 39 8.16 -8.93 -2.82
N SER A 40 8.94 -9.46 -1.88
CA SER A 40 9.29 -10.89 -1.81
C SER A 40 9.89 -11.42 -3.11
N GLY A 41 10.65 -10.60 -3.83
CA GLY A 41 11.31 -10.98 -5.09
C GLY A 41 10.46 -10.81 -6.36
N PHE A 42 9.19 -10.39 -6.25
CA PHE A 42 8.31 -10.25 -7.41
C PHE A 42 8.39 -8.86 -8.05
N LYS A 43 8.32 -8.82 -9.39
CA LYS A 43 8.21 -7.59 -10.18
C LYS A 43 6.86 -6.90 -9.99
N ILE A 44 6.82 -5.59 -10.16
CA ILE A 44 5.58 -4.81 -10.13
C ILE A 44 4.58 -5.28 -11.19
N LYS A 45 3.29 -5.19 -10.88
CA LYS A 45 2.23 -5.52 -11.83
C LYS A 45 1.87 -4.30 -12.68
N ASN A 46 2.08 -4.39 -14.00
CA ASN A 46 1.73 -3.35 -14.98
C ASN A 46 0.56 -3.81 -15.88
N ASP A 47 -0.59 -4.12 -15.27
CA ASP A 47 -1.79 -4.65 -15.94
C ASP A 47 -2.97 -3.66 -16.01
N ARG A 48 -2.68 -2.39 -15.79
CA ARG A 48 -3.55 -1.20 -15.90
C ARG A 48 -2.67 0.06 -15.77
N PRO A 49 -3.18 1.29 -15.87
CA PRO A 49 -2.35 2.48 -15.74
C PRO A 49 -1.57 2.47 -14.42
N LEU A 50 -0.24 2.64 -14.52
CA LEU A 50 0.70 2.64 -13.42
C LEU A 50 1.52 3.94 -13.48
N VAL A 51 1.76 4.56 -12.33
CA VAL A 51 2.63 5.72 -12.16
C VAL A 51 3.67 5.41 -11.10
N ILE A 52 4.93 5.74 -11.36
CA ILE A 52 5.96 5.69 -10.31
C ILE A 52 6.03 7.05 -9.62
N ALA A 53 5.74 7.08 -8.33
CA ALA A 53 5.67 8.30 -7.54
C ALA A 53 5.83 8.03 -6.04
N SER A 54 6.20 9.07 -5.28
CA SER A 54 6.17 9.01 -3.82
C SER A 54 4.75 9.19 -3.31
N GLY A 55 4.34 8.37 -2.34
CA GLY A 55 3.07 8.53 -1.62
C GLY A 55 2.97 9.84 -0.85
N GLU A 56 4.10 10.49 -0.58
CA GLU A 56 4.18 11.80 0.09
C GLU A 56 4.07 12.97 -0.89
N LYS A 57 4.17 12.72 -2.20
CA LYS A 57 4.05 13.74 -3.26
C LYS A 57 3.36 13.14 -4.48
N LEU A 58 2.08 12.82 -4.32
CA LEU A 58 1.26 12.17 -5.34
C LEU A 58 1.01 13.11 -6.53
N PRO A 59 1.37 12.72 -7.77
CA PRO A 59 1.33 13.58 -8.94
C PRO A 59 -0.07 13.59 -9.57
N PHE A 60 -1.13 13.74 -8.78
CA PHE A 60 -2.52 13.79 -9.27
C PHE A 60 -3.21 15.08 -8.86
N LEU A 61 -4.21 15.48 -9.65
CA LEU A 61 -5.11 16.57 -9.32
C LEU A 61 -5.87 16.30 -8.01
N ASP A 62 -6.23 17.38 -7.33
CA ASP A 62 -7.08 17.34 -6.14
C ASP A 62 -8.42 16.69 -6.47
N ASN A 63 -8.94 15.88 -5.53
CA ASN A 63 -10.22 15.18 -5.65
C ASN A 63 -10.41 14.37 -6.94
N SER A 64 -9.33 13.91 -7.58
CA SER A 64 -9.37 13.13 -8.82
C SER A 64 -9.81 11.68 -8.61
N PHE A 65 -9.80 11.18 -7.38
CA PHE A 65 -10.20 9.81 -7.05
C PHE A 65 -11.37 9.74 -6.09
N ASP A 66 -12.28 8.79 -6.36
CA ASP A 66 -13.40 8.54 -5.46
C ASP A 66 -12.96 7.71 -4.26
N TYR A 67 -12.09 6.71 -4.47
CA TYR A 67 -11.62 5.83 -3.40
C TYR A 67 -10.11 5.56 -3.50
N ILE A 68 -9.42 5.60 -2.36
CA ILE A 68 -8.00 5.23 -2.27
C ILE A 68 -7.85 3.96 -1.42
N ILE A 69 -7.00 3.05 -1.89
CA ILE A 69 -6.49 1.92 -1.13
C ILE A 69 -5.01 2.17 -0.82
N ALA A 70 -4.64 2.09 0.45
CA ALA A 70 -3.24 1.97 0.87
C ALA A 70 -3.13 0.79 1.83
N ASN A 71 -2.48 -0.29 1.40
CA ASN A 71 -2.41 -1.53 2.17
C ASN A 71 -0.96 -1.92 2.41
N GLN A 72 -0.55 -1.88 3.68
CA GLN A 72 0.82 -2.13 4.13
C GLN A 72 1.82 -1.20 3.41
N VAL A 73 1.66 0.11 3.61
CA VAL A 73 2.46 1.16 2.95
C VAL A 73 2.89 2.21 3.97
N ILE A 74 1.93 2.72 4.75
CA ILE A 74 2.13 3.86 5.65
C ILE A 74 3.13 3.57 6.78
N GLU A 75 3.43 2.31 7.07
CA GLU A 75 4.48 1.90 8.00
C GLU A 75 5.91 2.16 7.47
N HIS A 76 6.07 2.36 6.16
CA HIS A 76 7.36 2.60 5.50
C HIS A 76 7.61 4.07 5.18
N VAL A 77 6.60 4.93 5.26
CA VAL A 77 6.72 6.34 4.83
C VAL A 77 7.51 7.15 5.85
N GLU A 78 8.36 8.04 5.37
CA GLU A 78 9.21 8.89 6.22
C GLU A 78 8.37 9.97 6.90
N ASN A 79 7.39 10.53 6.21
CA ASN A 79 6.50 11.56 6.73
C ASN A 79 5.01 11.14 6.62
N PRO A 80 4.46 10.47 7.67
CA PRO A 80 3.06 10.03 7.65
C PRO A 80 2.07 11.20 7.61
N ARG A 81 2.45 12.41 8.09
CA ARG A 81 1.61 13.62 7.98
C ARG A 81 1.42 14.00 6.52
N LEU A 82 2.53 14.12 5.79
CA LEU A 82 2.51 14.49 4.39
C LEU A 82 1.82 13.41 3.53
N PHE A 83 2.12 12.13 3.78
CA PHE A 83 1.43 11.01 3.12
C PHE A 83 -0.09 11.10 3.29
N CYS A 84 -0.58 11.26 4.52
CA CYS A 84 -2.01 11.36 4.79
C CYS A 84 -2.65 12.63 4.20
N GLN A 85 -1.91 13.74 4.13
CA GLN A 85 -2.35 14.96 3.47
C GLN A 85 -2.54 14.72 1.97
N GLU A 86 -1.58 14.07 1.30
CA GLU A 86 -1.69 13.75 -0.12
C GLU A 86 -2.84 12.80 -0.43
N LEU A 87 -3.05 11.76 0.39
CA LEU A 87 -4.20 10.88 0.23
C LEU A 87 -5.51 11.67 0.33
N SER A 88 -5.63 12.51 1.37
CA SER A 88 -6.82 13.35 1.59
C SER A 88 -7.02 14.39 0.47
N ARG A 89 -5.93 14.86 -0.15
CA ARG A 89 -5.95 15.84 -1.24
C ARG A 89 -6.46 15.22 -2.54
N VAL A 90 -5.93 14.07 -2.95
CA VAL A 90 -6.28 13.47 -4.25
C VAL A 90 -7.55 12.63 -4.19
N GLY A 91 -7.95 12.14 -3.01
CA GLY A 91 -9.08 11.22 -2.84
C GLY A 91 -10.19 11.75 -1.95
N LYS A 92 -11.43 11.42 -2.29
CA LYS A 92 -12.62 11.78 -1.49
C LYS A 92 -12.77 10.95 -0.22
N ARG A 93 -12.37 9.67 -0.29
CA ARG A 93 -12.41 8.68 0.81
C ARG A 93 -11.47 7.52 0.53
N GLY A 94 -11.29 6.63 1.49
CA GLY A 94 -10.49 5.44 1.27
C GLY A 94 -10.34 4.54 2.48
N LEU A 95 -9.46 3.55 2.31
CA LEU A 95 -9.06 2.60 3.34
C LEU A 95 -7.54 2.55 3.43
N ILE A 96 -7.04 2.78 4.64
CA ILE A 96 -5.64 2.50 5.01
C ILE A 96 -5.64 1.23 5.86
N ILE A 97 -4.82 0.25 5.47
CA ILE A 97 -4.56 -0.96 6.23
C ILE A 97 -3.08 -0.97 6.60
N CYS A 98 -2.78 -1.03 7.89
CA CYS A 98 -1.40 -1.04 8.38
C CYS A 98 -1.27 -1.94 9.62
N PRO A 99 -0.05 -2.42 9.94
CA PRO A 99 0.17 -3.23 11.12
C PRO A 99 -0.15 -2.43 12.38
N HIS A 100 -0.87 -3.06 13.31
CA HIS A 100 -0.96 -2.57 14.68
C HIS A 100 0.39 -2.80 15.37
N ALA A 101 0.75 -1.97 16.36
CA ALA A 101 1.99 -2.10 17.13
C ALA A 101 2.21 -3.50 17.72
N VAL A 102 1.13 -4.22 18.04
CA VAL A 102 1.18 -5.61 18.51
C VAL A 102 1.67 -6.58 17.42
N ARG A 103 1.25 -6.39 16.16
CA ARG A 103 1.77 -7.17 15.04
C ARG A 103 3.23 -6.82 14.76
N GLU A 104 3.57 -5.54 14.83
CA GLU A 104 4.94 -5.06 14.73
C GLU A 104 5.86 -5.75 15.76
N GLU A 105 5.39 -5.89 17.00
CA GLU A 105 6.13 -6.57 18.07
C GLU A 105 6.31 -8.07 17.77
N ILE A 106 5.27 -8.75 17.29
CA ILE A 106 5.35 -10.19 16.96
C ILE A 106 6.36 -10.45 15.83
N PHE A 107 6.28 -9.68 14.74
CA PHE A 107 7.08 -9.93 13.54
C PHE A 107 8.46 -9.25 13.54
N GLY A 108 8.61 -8.11 14.21
CA GLY A 108 9.89 -7.39 14.32
C GLY A 108 10.44 -6.94 12.97
N TRP A 109 9.63 -6.24 12.17
CA TRP A 109 10.03 -5.75 10.85
C TRP A 109 11.05 -4.60 10.95
N GLN A 110 12.20 -4.77 10.30
CA GLN A 110 13.30 -3.80 10.38
C GLN A 110 13.16 -2.59 9.46
N HIS A 111 12.33 -2.72 8.43
CA HIS A 111 12.10 -1.69 7.41
C HIS A 111 10.80 -0.90 7.66
N HIS A 112 10.10 -1.20 8.74
CA HIS A 112 9.01 -0.36 9.23
C HIS A 112 9.62 0.72 10.13
N LEU A 113 9.13 1.95 9.99
CA LEU A 113 9.64 3.12 10.73
C LEU A 113 8.83 3.42 11.99
N TRP A 114 7.65 2.80 12.14
CA TRP A 114 6.63 3.25 13.09
C TRP A 114 6.02 2.11 13.92
N TRP A 115 5.77 2.39 15.20
CA TRP A 115 4.74 1.72 15.97
C TRP A 115 3.41 2.46 15.76
N ILE A 116 2.38 1.75 15.29
CA ILE A 116 1.10 2.38 14.91
C ILE A 116 -0.04 1.87 15.81
N PHE A 117 -0.81 2.81 16.35
CA PHE A 117 -2.03 2.55 17.11
C PHE A 117 -3.21 3.29 16.47
N SER A 118 -4.43 2.85 16.78
CA SER A 118 -5.66 3.54 16.37
C SER A 118 -6.53 3.85 17.57
N GLU A 119 -6.88 5.11 17.75
CA GLU A 119 -7.77 5.57 18.81
C GLU A 119 -8.79 6.56 18.24
N LYS A 120 -10.09 6.30 18.43
CA LYS A 120 -11.18 7.18 17.96
C LYS A 120 -11.00 7.62 16.49
N ASN A 121 -10.69 6.68 15.59
CA ASN A 121 -10.39 6.92 14.16
C ASN A 121 -9.21 7.87 13.89
N THR A 122 -8.25 7.96 14.82
CA THR A 122 -7.00 8.69 14.67
C THR A 122 -5.84 7.70 14.73
N LEU A 123 -4.95 7.75 13.74
CA LEU A 123 -3.71 6.96 13.77
C LEU A 123 -2.67 7.67 14.62
N ASN A 124 -2.13 6.98 15.62
CA ASN A 124 -1.02 7.45 16.43
C ASN A 124 0.25 6.74 15.98
N PHE A 125 1.23 7.51 15.54
CA PHE A 125 2.54 7.03 15.10
C PHE A 125 3.59 7.35 16.15
N TYR A 126 4.37 6.34 16.54
CA TYR A 126 5.55 6.52 17.39
C TYR A 126 6.79 6.02 16.64
N SER A 127 7.82 6.86 16.55
CA SER A 127 9.04 6.54 15.80
C SER A 127 9.82 5.38 16.43
N LYS A 128 10.37 4.50 15.59
CA LYS A 128 11.29 3.44 15.99
C LYS A 128 12.72 4.01 16.07
N LEU A 129 13.24 4.18 17.28
CA LEU A 129 14.60 4.70 17.51
C LEU A 129 15.71 3.74 17.08
N THR A 130 15.43 2.44 17.10
CA THR A 130 16.38 1.39 16.72
C THR A 130 15.72 0.44 15.75
N LYS A 131 16.48 -0.06 14.77
CA LYS A 131 16.04 -1.22 13.98
C LYS A 131 15.93 -2.42 14.91
N ASP A 132 14.73 -2.96 15.07
CA ASP A 132 14.52 -4.13 15.93
C ASP A 132 15.38 -5.31 15.48
N LYS A 133 15.71 -6.21 16.41
CA LYS A 133 16.29 -7.51 16.04
C LYS A 133 15.27 -8.26 15.19
N LYS A 134 15.67 -8.67 13.99
CA LYS A 134 14.83 -9.42 13.05
C LYS A 134 14.25 -10.67 13.71
N ARG A 135 12.94 -10.74 13.95
CA ARG A 135 12.27 -11.94 14.48
C ARG A 135 11.87 -12.88 13.35
N SER A 136 12.87 -13.34 12.60
CA SER A 136 12.67 -14.16 11.39
C SER A 136 11.86 -15.43 11.61
N PHE A 137 11.79 -15.93 12.85
CA PHE A 137 10.99 -17.09 13.24
C PHE A 137 9.51 -16.94 12.87
N PHE A 138 8.84 -15.87 13.31
CA PHE A 138 7.40 -15.69 13.07
C PHE A 138 7.08 -15.44 11.59
N HIS A 139 8.00 -14.82 10.85
CA HIS A 139 7.91 -14.73 9.40
C HIS A 139 7.92 -16.11 8.73
N LYS A 140 8.89 -16.95 9.07
CA LYS A 140 8.99 -18.32 8.56
C LYS A 140 7.75 -19.15 8.97
N LEU A 141 7.27 -18.97 10.19
CA LEU A 141 6.08 -19.65 10.69
C LEU A 141 4.83 -19.26 9.86
N TYR A 142 4.66 -17.98 9.55
CA TYR A 142 3.57 -17.49 8.70
C TYR A 142 3.67 -18.00 7.27
N GLN A 143 4.87 -18.01 6.68
CA GLN A 143 5.07 -18.50 5.31
C GLN A 143 4.84 -20.01 5.21
N ASN A 144 5.26 -20.79 6.21
CA ASN A 144 5.36 -22.23 6.07
C ASN A 144 4.25 -23.02 6.78
N LYS A 145 3.56 -22.45 7.78
CA LYS A 145 2.60 -23.20 8.61
C LYS A 145 1.18 -22.62 8.50
N THR A 146 0.23 -23.47 8.08
CA THR A 146 -1.19 -23.14 7.91
C THR A 146 -1.86 -22.70 9.20
N PHE A 147 -1.59 -23.38 10.32
CA PHE A 147 -2.19 -23.05 11.62
C PHE A 147 -1.83 -21.62 12.07
N PHE A 148 -0.59 -21.18 11.84
CA PHE A 148 -0.17 -19.82 12.24
C PHE A 148 -0.79 -18.76 11.34
N ARG A 149 -0.90 -19.00 10.02
CA ARG A 149 -1.70 -18.14 9.14
C ARG A 149 -3.15 -18.06 9.58
N GLN A 150 -3.74 -19.20 9.95
CA GLN A 150 -5.11 -19.24 10.46
C GLN A 150 -5.25 -18.43 11.75
N PHE A 151 -4.31 -18.58 12.67
CA PHE A 151 -4.25 -17.78 13.89
C PHE A 151 -4.18 -16.28 13.57
N CYS A 152 -3.24 -15.84 12.72
CA CYS A 152 -3.13 -14.45 12.32
C CYS A 152 -4.42 -13.94 11.67
N ASN A 153 -5.02 -14.71 10.75
CA ASN A 153 -6.27 -14.35 10.08
C ASN A 153 -7.46 -14.26 11.06
N ARG A 154 -7.47 -15.05 12.15
CA ARG A 154 -8.48 -14.94 13.21
C ARG A 154 -8.26 -13.70 14.07
N GLN A 155 -7.01 -13.30 14.29
CA GLN A 155 -6.64 -12.08 15.04
C GLN A 155 -6.47 -10.85 14.15
N GLU A 156 -6.96 -10.88 12.91
CA GLU A 156 -6.73 -9.86 11.89
C GLU A 156 -7.02 -8.43 12.37
N ASN A 157 -8.13 -8.22 13.10
CA ASN A 157 -8.52 -6.89 13.61
C ASN A 157 -7.69 -6.41 14.82
N LYS A 158 -6.91 -7.30 15.44
CA LYS A 158 -5.96 -6.95 16.52
C LYS A 158 -4.54 -6.77 15.99
N LEU A 159 -4.23 -7.46 14.89
CA LEU A 159 -2.92 -7.40 14.25
C LEU A 159 -2.85 -6.29 13.21
N ASN A 160 -3.97 -5.87 12.62
CA ASN A 160 -4.01 -4.78 11.66
C ASN A 160 -5.04 -3.73 12.06
N ILE A 161 -4.70 -2.49 11.72
CA ILE A 161 -5.60 -1.36 11.78
C ILE A 161 -6.28 -1.23 10.42
N TYR A 162 -7.61 -1.08 10.43
CA TYR A 162 -8.43 -0.78 9.26
C TYR A 162 -9.01 0.62 9.41
N LEU A 163 -8.32 1.63 8.89
CA LEU A 163 -8.79 3.01 8.94
C LEU A 163 -9.58 3.36 7.68
N HIS A 164 -10.90 3.37 7.81
CA HIS A 164 -11.79 4.02 6.87
C HIS A 164 -11.80 5.53 7.11
N TRP A 165 -11.64 6.31 6.05
CA TRP A 165 -11.59 7.77 6.14
C TRP A 165 -12.40 8.43 5.03
N LYS A 166 -12.87 9.65 5.30
CA LYS A 166 -13.62 10.49 4.35
C LYS A 166 -13.18 11.94 4.52
N LYS A 167 -12.87 12.62 3.41
CA LYS A 167 -12.32 13.99 3.32
C LYS A 167 -10.97 14.23 3.99
N LYS A 168 -10.76 13.75 5.22
CA LYS A 168 -9.55 14.02 5.99
C LYS A 168 -9.16 12.82 6.84
N ILE A 169 -7.88 12.48 6.80
CA ILE A 169 -7.28 11.48 7.67
C ILE A 169 -6.78 12.18 8.94
N LYS A 170 -7.16 11.67 10.11
CA LYS A 170 -6.71 12.18 11.42
C LYS A 170 -5.50 11.38 11.88
N ILE A 171 -4.40 12.06 12.14
CA ILE A 171 -3.20 11.43 12.68
C ILE A 171 -2.55 12.28 13.78
N LYS A 172 -1.78 11.61 14.64
CA LYS A 172 -0.83 12.21 15.57
C LYS A 172 0.50 11.50 15.41
N VAL A 173 1.57 12.28 15.30
CA VAL A 173 2.94 11.76 15.27
C VAL A 173 3.61 12.19 16.56
N HIS A 174 4.14 11.21 17.25
CA HIS A 174 4.81 11.32 18.53
C HIS A 174 6.28 10.95 18.37
N LEU A 175 7.07 11.25 19.40
CA LEU A 175 8.41 10.69 19.54
C LEU A 175 8.33 9.17 19.80
N ALA A 176 9.44 8.58 20.24
CA ALA A 176 9.49 7.17 20.61
C ALA A 176 8.45 6.83 21.70
N PRO A 177 7.89 5.62 21.68
CA PRO A 177 6.98 5.18 22.73
C PRO A 177 7.75 5.04 24.05
N ASP A 178 7.10 5.41 25.16
CA ASP A 178 7.70 5.21 26.49
C ASP A 178 7.77 3.71 26.86
N LYS A 179 8.54 3.40 27.91
CA LYS A 179 8.73 2.02 28.39
C LYS A 179 7.42 1.36 28.83
N THR A 180 6.48 2.13 29.37
CA THR A 180 5.19 1.64 29.87
C THR A 180 4.29 1.19 28.73
N LEU A 181 4.19 2.00 27.67
CA LEU A 181 3.47 1.66 26.45
C LEU A 181 4.06 0.41 25.80
N MET A 182 5.39 0.34 25.67
CA MET A 182 6.03 -0.85 25.10
C MET A 182 5.85 -2.11 25.96
N LYS A 183 5.82 -1.99 27.30
CA LYS A 183 5.50 -3.10 28.20
C LYS A 183 4.07 -3.61 27.97
N LYS A 184 3.11 -2.70 27.73
CA LYS A 184 1.72 -3.07 27.38
C LYS A 184 1.65 -3.80 26.05
N VAL A 185 2.30 -3.29 25.01
CA VAL A 185 2.36 -3.94 23.68
C VAL A 185 2.94 -5.35 23.78
N ARG A 186 4.06 -5.53 24.49
CA ARG A 186 4.68 -6.86 24.69
C ARG A 186 3.76 -7.82 25.44
N LYS A 187 3.10 -7.34 26.50
CA LYS A 187 2.13 -8.14 27.25
C LYS A 187 0.96 -8.57 26.36
N GLU A 188 0.42 -7.66 25.56
CA GLU A 188 -0.67 -7.96 24.63
C GLU A 188 -0.25 -8.94 23.53
N ALA A 189 0.95 -8.77 22.97
CA ALA A 189 1.53 -9.71 22.01
C ALA A 189 1.68 -11.12 22.61
N SER A 190 2.21 -11.23 23.84
CA SER A 190 2.31 -12.51 24.56
C SER A 190 0.93 -13.14 24.75
N LEU A 191 -0.02 -12.40 25.31
CA LEU A 191 -1.38 -12.89 25.55
C LEU A 191 -2.12 -13.30 24.27
N LEU A 192 -1.80 -12.71 23.12
CA LEU A 192 -2.32 -13.16 21.84
C LEU A 192 -1.68 -14.46 21.39
N LEU A 193 -0.35 -14.56 21.50
CA LEU A 193 0.38 -15.79 21.16
C LEU A 193 -0.01 -16.95 22.07
N ASP A 194 -0.33 -16.72 23.34
CA ASP A 194 -0.83 -17.75 24.27
C ASP A 194 -2.18 -18.33 23.84
N LYS A 195 -2.98 -17.58 23.06
CA LYS A 195 -4.25 -18.05 22.48
C LYS A 195 -4.05 -18.89 21.21
N MET A 196 -2.81 -19.09 20.77
CA MET A 196 -2.49 -19.89 19.61
C MET A 196 -2.76 -21.36 19.93
N ASN A 197 -3.94 -21.84 19.56
CA ASN A 197 -4.33 -23.24 19.71
C ASN A 197 -4.31 -23.96 18.35
N TYR A 198 -3.76 -25.17 18.32
CA TYR A 198 -3.72 -26.02 17.13
C TYR A 198 -4.93 -26.95 17.10
N SER A 199 -5.74 -26.86 16.04
CA SER A 199 -6.81 -27.83 15.78
C SER A 199 -6.75 -28.29 14.33
N SER A 200 -6.57 -29.60 14.10
CA SER A 200 -6.37 -30.21 12.78
C SER A 200 -7.61 -30.08 11.87
N ILE A 201 -8.80 -30.35 12.38
CA ILE A 201 -10.07 -30.31 11.61
C ILE A 201 -10.38 -28.89 11.10
N ASN A 202 -10.24 -27.87 11.95
CA ASN A 202 -10.46 -26.48 11.51
C ASN A 202 -9.38 -25.99 10.53
N SER A 203 -8.20 -26.62 10.51
CA SER A 203 -7.11 -26.24 9.61
C SER A 203 -7.41 -26.66 8.17
N PHE A 204 -8.04 -27.82 7.95
CA PHE A 204 -8.41 -28.31 6.62
C PHE A 204 -9.50 -27.43 5.99
N ALA A 205 -10.63 -27.23 6.66
CA ALA A 205 -11.71 -26.38 6.14
C ALA A 205 -11.23 -24.95 5.85
N PHE A 206 -10.38 -24.39 6.72
CA PHE A 206 -9.76 -23.08 6.49
C PHE A 206 -8.84 -23.08 5.27
N TYR A 207 -8.01 -24.12 5.10
CA TYR A 207 -7.14 -24.26 3.94
C TYR A 207 -7.94 -24.32 2.63
N PHE A 208 -9.01 -25.10 2.58
CA PHE A 208 -9.89 -25.18 1.41
C PHE A 208 -10.57 -23.85 1.10
N LYS A 209 -11.11 -23.17 2.13
CA LYS A 209 -11.69 -21.84 1.97
C LYS A 209 -10.67 -20.83 1.44
N GLU A 210 -9.44 -20.84 1.96
CA GLU A 210 -8.34 -20.03 1.46
C GLU A 210 -8.02 -20.32 -0.01
N ILE A 211 -7.97 -21.59 -0.41
CA ILE A 211 -7.76 -21.98 -1.81
C ILE A 211 -8.86 -21.41 -2.70
N LEU A 212 -10.14 -21.62 -2.35
CA LEU A 212 -11.26 -21.13 -3.15
C LEU A 212 -11.23 -19.61 -3.32
N ILE A 213 -10.96 -18.87 -2.24
CA ILE A 213 -10.82 -17.41 -2.28
C ILE A 213 -9.63 -17.02 -3.19
N ARG A 214 -8.49 -17.69 -3.06
CA ARG A 214 -7.30 -17.43 -3.89
C ARG A 214 -7.56 -17.71 -5.36
N LEU A 215 -8.26 -18.79 -5.69
CA LEU A 215 -8.64 -19.14 -7.05
C LEU A 215 -9.58 -18.09 -7.64
N ALA A 216 -10.62 -17.69 -6.91
CA ALA A 216 -11.54 -16.64 -7.35
C ALA A 216 -10.84 -15.28 -7.56
N LEU A 217 -9.95 -14.89 -6.64
CA LEU A 217 -9.14 -13.67 -6.78
C LEU A 217 -8.17 -13.78 -7.96
N LYS A 218 -7.51 -14.93 -8.14
CA LYS A 218 -6.60 -15.18 -9.26
C LYS A 218 -7.36 -15.05 -10.58
N ALA A 219 -8.52 -15.68 -10.72
CA ALA A 219 -9.37 -15.59 -11.91
C ALA A 219 -9.73 -14.13 -12.25
N ARG A 220 -10.19 -13.35 -11.24
CA ARG A 220 -10.49 -11.91 -11.42
C ARG A 220 -9.27 -11.11 -11.87
N LYS A 221 -8.09 -11.36 -11.29
CA LYS A 221 -6.84 -10.67 -11.66
C LYS A 221 -6.40 -11.05 -13.07
N THR A 222 -6.47 -12.33 -13.43
CA THR A 222 -6.14 -12.83 -14.76
C THR A 222 -7.05 -12.20 -15.81
N GLY A 223 -8.37 -12.21 -15.60
CA GLY A 223 -9.32 -11.57 -16.51
C GLY A 223 -9.03 -10.08 -16.73
N LYS A 224 -8.65 -9.36 -15.65
CA LYS A 224 -8.24 -7.95 -15.75
C LYS A 224 -6.95 -7.77 -16.56
N SER A 225 -5.95 -8.62 -16.34
CA SER A 225 -4.71 -8.59 -17.13
C SER A 225 -4.98 -8.87 -18.61
N ILE A 226 -5.83 -9.84 -18.94
CA ILE A 226 -6.20 -10.15 -20.34
C ILE A 226 -6.92 -8.95 -20.98
N SER A 227 -7.93 -8.38 -20.30
CA SER A 227 -8.63 -7.20 -20.78
C SER A 227 -7.67 -6.02 -21.05
N TRP A 228 -6.66 -5.84 -20.21
CA TRP A 228 -5.65 -4.82 -20.39
C TRP A 228 -4.72 -5.07 -21.58
N ILE A 229 -4.28 -6.31 -21.77
CA ILE A 229 -3.47 -6.70 -22.94
C ILE A 229 -4.22 -6.38 -24.23
N ILE A 230 -5.51 -6.78 -24.30
CA ILE A 230 -6.37 -6.48 -25.45
C ILE A 230 -6.45 -4.97 -25.69
N LYS A 231 -6.74 -4.18 -24.64
CA LYS A 231 -6.81 -2.72 -24.75
C LYS A 231 -5.51 -2.09 -25.24
N LYS A 232 -4.35 -2.57 -24.76
CA LYS A 232 -3.03 -2.11 -25.20
C LYS A 232 -2.74 -2.48 -26.65
N ALA A 233 -3.24 -3.64 -27.14
CA ALA A 233 -3.07 -4.02 -28.54
C ALA A 233 -3.80 -3.06 -29.48
N PHE A 234 -5.00 -2.58 -29.11
CA PHE A 234 -5.75 -1.59 -29.89
C PHE A 234 -5.23 -0.16 -29.71
N ASN A 235 -4.79 0.21 -28.51
CA ASN A 235 -4.19 1.52 -28.24
C ASN A 235 -2.96 1.35 -27.31
N PRO A 236 -1.74 1.34 -27.88
CA PRO A 236 -0.50 1.20 -27.11
C PRO A 236 -0.28 2.30 -26.06
N ASN A 237 -0.87 3.48 -26.28
CA ASN A 237 -0.74 4.66 -25.42
C ASN A 237 -1.90 4.83 -24.42
N ILE A 238 -2.84 3.88 -24.35
CA ILE A 238 -4.04 3.98 -23.51
C ILE A 238 -3.74 4.35 -22.04
N SER A 239 -2.61 3.86 -21.50
CA SER A 239 -2.16 4.22 -20.15
C SER A 239 -1.95 5.73 -20.01
N LEU A 240 -1.20 6.32 -20.95
CA LEU A 240 -0.87 7.74 -20.93
C LEU A 240 -2.08 8.61 -21.25
N ASP A 241 -2.95 8.18 -22.17
CA ASP A 241 -4.18 8.89 -22.53
C ASP A 241 -5.14 9.01 -21.34
N LEU A 242 -5.19 7.99 -20.49
CA LEU A 242 -5.97 8.00 -19.24
C LEU A 242 -5.28 8.87 -18.17
N LEU A 243 -3.97 8.75 -18.02
CA LEU A 243 -3.21 9.44 -16.97
C LEU A 243 -3.09 10.96 -17.22
N ILE A 244 -2.87 11.40 -18.45
CA ILE A 244 -2.60 12.82 -18.77
C ILE A 244 -3.72 13.78 -18.34
N LYS A 245 -4.95 13.24 -18.21
CA LYS A 245 -6.13 13.99 -17.76
C LYS A 245 -6.10 14.31 -16.27
N ILE A 246 -5.36 13.54 -15.47
CA ILE A 246 -5.39 13.62 -14.00
C ILE A 246 -4.02 13.86 -13.38
N ILE A 247 -2.92 13.68 -14.10
CA ILE A 247 -1.57 13.87 -13.56
C ILE A 247 -1.15 15.34 -13.54
N VAL A 248 -0.36 15.70 -12.53
CA VAL A 248 0.28 17.01 -12.37
C VAL A 248 1.74 16.84 -12.01
N CYS A 249 2.52 17.92 -12.19
CA CYS A 249 3.92 17.95 -11.82
C CYS A 249 4.07 17.73 -10.29
N PRO A 250 4.82 16.72 -9.82
CA PRO A 250 5.04 16.51 -8.39
C PRO A 250 5.82 17.67 -7.73
N ASN A 251 6.56 18.47 -8.50
CA ASN A 251 7.34 19.59 -7.99
C ASN A 251 6.53 20.89 -7.81
N CYS A 252 5.71 21.27 -8.80
CA CYS A 252 5.01 22.57 -8.80
C CYS A 252 3.49 22.48 -8.99
N ARG A 253 2.93 21.26 -9.09
CA ARG A 253 1.50 20.98 -9.27
C ARG A 253 0.86 21.51 -10.55
N LYS A 254 1.62 22.10 -11.47
CA LYS A 254 1.11 22.52 -12.78
C LYS A 254 0.90 21.32 -13.72
N LYS A 255 0.07 21.53 -14.74
CA LYS A 255 -0.27 20.53 -15.76
C LYS A 255 0.99 20.03 -16.48
N LEU A 256 1.06 18.72 -16.67
CA LEU A 256 2.12 18.08 -17.45
C LEU A 256 1.74 17.97 -18.93
N ARG A 257 2.74 17.94 -19.80
CA ARG A 257 2.59 17.62 -21.22
C ARG A 257 3.31 16.32 -21.54
N LEU A 258 2.73 15.55 -22.47
CA LEU A 258 3.36 14.36 -23.03
C LEU A 258 4.18 14.75 -24.25
N SER A 259 5.28 14.04 -24.45
CA SER A 259 6.07 14.04 -25.67
C SER A 259 6.50 12.61 -25.99
N SER A 260 6.98 12.36 -27.21
CA SER A 260 7.56 11.07 -27.58
C SER A 260 8.76 10.65 -26.71
N LYS A 261 9.41 11.60 -26.03
CA LYS A 261 10.60 11.39 -25.20
C LYS A 261 10.33 11.42 -23.69
N GLY A 262 9.07 11.54 -23.25
CA GLY A 262 8.71 11.53 -21.83
C GLY A 262 7.67 12.59 -21.45
N VAL A 263 7.52 12.80 -20.14
CA VAL A 263 6.55 13.74 -19.57
C VAL A 263 7.27 14.99 -19.10
N PHE A 264 6.80 16.18 -19.43
CA PHE A 264 7.50 17.42 -19.04
C PHE A 264 6.57 18.47 -18.44
N CYS A 265 7.11 19.23 -17.49
CA CYS A 265 6.45 20.38 -16.90
C CYS A 265 7.04 21.66 -17.49
N GLN A 266 6.22 22.46 -18.17
CA GLN A 266 6.65 23.76 -18.70
C GLN A 266 6.90 24.80 -17.62
N SER A 267 6.20 24.72 -16.48
CA SER A 267 6.28 25.73 -15.43
C SER A 267 7.57 25.67 -14.61
N CYS A 268 8.10 24.47 -14.33
CA CYS A 268 9.34 24.31 -13.58
C CYS A 268 10.46 23.67 -14.40
N ASN A 269 10.23 23.51 -15.71
CA ASN A 269 11.16 22.95 -16.69
C ASN A 269 11.77 21.58 -16.32
N ILE A 270 11.03 20.74 -15.58
CA ILE A 270 11.46 19.37 -15.24
C ILE A 270 10.93 18.39 -16.29
N LYS A 271 11.81 17.51 -16.74
CA LYS A 271 11.49 16.35 -17.58
C LYS A 271 11.48 15.09 -16.70
N TYR A 272 10.44 14.30 -16.85
CA TYR A 272 10.20 13.05 -16.15
C TYR A 272 10.35 11.89 -17.14
N PRO A 273 11.15 10.85 -16.79
CA PRO A 273 11.33 9.68 -17.63
C PRO A 273 10.02 8.93 -17.90
N LEU A 274 10.01 8.21 -19.01
CA LEU A 274 8.96 7.28 -19.39
C LEU A 274 9.60 5.95 -19.72
N ILE A 275 9.26 4.90 -18.98
CA ILE A 275 9.81 3.54 -19.16
C ILE A 275 8.64 2.61 -19.42
N ASP A 276 8.60 1.94 -20.57
CA ASP A 276 7.51 1.03 -20.97
C ASP A 276 6.11 1.63 -20.80
N ASN A 277 5.95 2.91 -21.20
CA ASN A 277 4.73 3.70 -21.03
C ASN A 277 4.29 3.91 -19.56
N VAL A 278 5.23 3.76 -18.61
CA VAL A 278 5.06 4.09 -17.19
C VAL A 278 5.81 5.40 -16.89
N PRO A 279 5.09 6.48 -16.53
CA PRO A 279 5.73 7.75 -16.19
C PRO A 279 6.37 7.69 -14.80
N ILE A 280 7.62 8.16 -14.72
CA ILE A 280 8.39 8.25 -13.47
C ILE A 280 8.26 9.68 -12.92
N LEU A 281 7.21 9.93 -12.15
CA LEU A 281 6.83 11.24 -11.62
C LEU A 281 7.31 11.42 -10.18
N LEU A 282 8.63 11.32 -9.99
CA LEU A 282 9.31 11.60 -8.73
C LEU A 282 9.92 13.00 -8.77
N ASP A 283 9.92 13.71 -7.66
CA ASP A 283 10.66 14.98 -7.58
C ASP A 283 12.18 14.76 -7.61
N LYS A 284 12.95 15.85 -7.62
CA LYS A 284 14.41 15.77 -7.74
C LYS A 284 15.07 15.00 -6.59
N GLU A 285 14.59 15.15 -5.37
CA GLU A 285 15.18 14.48 -4.21
C GLU A 285 14.82 13.00 -4.19
N GLU A 286 13.58 12.66 -4.53
CA GLU A 286 13.14 11.28 -4.62
C GLU A 286 13.82 10.54 -5.79
N MET A 287 14.07 11.19 -6.92
CA MET A 287 14.83 10.58 -8.03
C MET A 287 16.25 10.16 -7.62
N LYS A 288 16.90 10.91 -6.71
CA LYS A 288 18.24 10.54 -6.19
C LYS A 288 18.23 9.24 -5.38
N LYS A 289 17.09 8.90 -4.76
CA LYS A 289 16.90 7.62 -4.04
C LYS A 289 16.66 6.42 -4.99
N GLY A 290 16.63 6.65 -6.31
CA GLY A 290 16.35 5.63 -7.33
C GLY A 290 14.86 5.38 -7.57
N TYR A 291 14.54 4.57 -8.59
CA TYR A 291 13.18 4.17 -8.97
C TYR A 291 13.13 2.77 -9.58
#